data_AF-A0AAE0QZM6-F1
#
_entry.id   AF-A0AAE0QZM6-F1
#
_cell.length_a   1.000
_cell.length_b   1.000
_cell.length_c   1.000
_cell.angle_alpha   90.00
_cell.angle_beta   90.00
_cell.angle_gamma   90.00
#
_symmetry.space_group_name_H-M   'P 1'
#
loop_
_entity.id
_entity.type
_entity.pdbx_description
1 polymer ?
#
loop_
_entity_poly.entity_id
_entity_poly.type
_entity_poly.pdbx_seq_one_letter_code
_entity_poly.pdbx_strand_id
1 'polypeptide(L)'
;MSAAARLAATGAPVSLLSRFRGSLVALVVGDCVGGEFEGAEDVPLDRVLQHLSGLEDETRGDGILQYSDDTAMMRCVAQSLLTRMGFDEQDMARSFAKEYSLAPGRGYGAGVVQVLRKLASPQLSDVFQPARAQFGGRGSFGNGGAMRAAPFALAFRNIADVRRCARVGAMLTHSSSLGYNGAVLQALAVHLSMQGDLALPQKFISKLISEMEEVEKDETARSDAKVLNLAEFPYCARLHRVKELMEQNSVSIEEVISELG
;
A
#
# COMPACT_ATOMS: atom_id res chain seq x y z
N MET A 1 -10.11 -18.64 -24.83
CA MET A 1 -10.51 -18.67 -23.40
C MET A 1 -9.33 -18.18 -22.57
N SER A 2 -9.45 -17.00 -21.94
CA SER A 2 -8.35 -16.41 -21.16
C SER A 2 -8.02 -17.25 -19.92
N ALA A 3 -6.81 -17.11 -19.38
CA ALA A 3 -6.39 -17.80 -18.15
C ALA A 3 -7.30 -17.49 -16.95
N ALA A 4 -7.90 -16.29 -16.91
CA ALA A 4 -8.88 -15.90 -15.90
C ALA A 4 -10.16 -16.75 -15.95
N ALA A 5 -10.62 -17.13 -17.16
CA ALA A 5 -11.80 -17.98 -17.32
C ALA A 5 -11.57 -19.43 -16.86
N ARG A 6 -10.32 -19.91 -16.82
CA ARG A 6 -9.99 -21.27 -16.33
C ARG A 6 -9.97 -21.35 -14.80
N LEU A 7 -9.63 -20.26 -14.11
CA LEU A 7 -9.58 -20.22 -12.63
C LEU A 7 -10.97 -20.15 -12.00
N ALA A 8 -11.94 -19.53 -12.67
CA ALA A 8 -13.34 -19.48 -12.20
C ALA A 8 -14.08 -20.83 -12.34
N ALA A 9 -13.58 -21.74 -13.19
CA ALA A 9 -14.30 -22.94 -13.61
C ALA A 9 -14.19 -24.15 -12.65
N THR A 10 -13.35 -24.11 -11.61
CA THR A 10 -13.04 -25.32 -10.83
C THR A 10 -13.81 -25.49 -9.52
N GLY A 11 -14.55 -24.49 -9.03
CA GLY A 11 -15.38 -24.59 -7.82
C GLY A 11 -14.63 -24.97 -6.52
N ALA A 12 -13.32 -25.18 -6.59
CA ALA A 12 -12.49 -25.57 -5.45
C ALA A 12 -12.12 -24.32 -4.65
N PRO A 13 -12.16 -24.38 -3.30
CA PRO A 13 -11.74 -23.26 -2.48
C PRO A 13 -10.30 -22.88 -2.79
N VAL A 14 -10.07 -21.62 -3.16
CA VAL A 14 -8.73 -21.08 -3.44
C VAL A 14 -7.86 -21.27 -2.21
N SER A 15 -6.76 -22.01 -2.35
CA SER A 15 -5.85 -22.30 -1.24
C SER A 15 -5.23 -21.02 -0.67
N LEU A 16 -4.88 -21.04 0.62
CA LEU A 16 -4.21 -19.92 1.27
C LEU A 16 -2.91 -19.55 0.53
N LEU A 17 -2.14 -20.55 0.09
CA LEU A 17 -0.93 -20.34 -0.70
C LEU A 17 -1.20 -19.61 -2.02
N SER A 18 -2.31 -19.95 -2.71
CA SER A 18 -2.70 -19.25 -3.94
C SER A 18 -3.03 -17.77 -3.65
N ARG A 19 -3.72 -17.48 -2.55
CA ARG A 19 -3.99 -16.10 -2.13
C ARG A 19 -2.71 -15.33 -1.82
N PHE A 20 -1.76 -15.92 -1.08
CA PHE A 20 -0.45 -15.30 -0.79
C PHE A 20 0.31 -14.95 -2.06
N ARG A 21 0.40 -15.91 -2.99
CA ARG A 21 1.06 -15.70 -4.28
C ARG A 21 0.34 -14.63 -5.09
N GLY A 22 -0.98 -14.71 -5.16
CA GLY A 22 -1.82 -13.73 -5.86
C GLY A 22 -1.62 -12.31 -5.34
N SER A 23 -1.60 -12.11 -4.01
CA SER A 23 -1.39 -10.78 -3.42
C SER A 23 -0.03 -10.18 -3.78
N LEU A 24 1.05 -10.96 -3.68
CA LEU A 24 2.40 -10.46 -4.01
C LEU A 24 2.59 -10.25 -5.51
N VAL A 25 2.09 -11.17 -6.35
CA VAL A 25 2.19 -11.04 -7.82
C VAL A 25 1.35 -9.87 -8.32
N ALA A 26 0.12 -9.70 -7.80
CA ALA A 26 -0.75 -8.60 -8.21
C ALA A 26 -0.17 -7.24 -7.85
N LEU A 27 0.54 -7.12 -6.73
CA LEU A 27 1.26 -5.89 -6.38
C LEU A 27 2.35 -5.57 -7.40
N VAL A 28 3.19 -6.56 -7.75
CA VAL A 28 4.25 -6.37 -8.76
C VAL A 28 3.67 -6.06 -10.13
N VAL A 29 2.59 -6.74 -10.54
CA VAL A 29 1.92 -6.46 -11.81
C VAL A 29 1.32 -5.06 -11.81
N GLY A 30 0.67 -4.64 -10.72
CA GLY A 30 0.10 -3.31 -10.59
C GLY A 30 1.16 -2.20 -10.68
N ASP A 31 2.29 -2.38 -10.01
CA ASP A 31 3.47 -1.51 -10.10
C ASP A 31 4.01 -1.46 -11.54
N CYS A 32 4.40 -2.60 -12.11
CA CYS A 32 4.99 -2.68 -13.44
C CYS A 32 4.08 -2.12 -14.56
N VAL A 33 2.78 -2.41 -14.52
CA VAL A 33 1.83 -1.94 -15.54
C VAL A 33 1.44 -0.48 -15.28
N GLY A 34 1.24 -0.09 -14.03
CA GLY A 34 0.85 1.26 -13.63
C GLY A 34 1.96 2.29 -13.87
N GLY A 35 3.23 1.89 -13.74
CA GLY A 35 4.39 2.77 -13.94
C GLY A 35 4.46 3.41 -15.33
N GLU A 36 3.89 2.80 -16.38
CA GLU A 36 3.78 3.39 -17.72
C GLU A 36 2.94 4.68 -17.74
N PHE A 37 2.05 4.85 -16.77
CA PHE A 37 1.07 5.94 -16.71
C PHE A 37 1.36 6.93 -15.58
N GLU A 38 2.44 6.73 -14.82
CA GLU A 38 2.76 7.56 -13.66
C GLU A 38 2.97 9.04 -14.06
N GLY A 39 2.35 9.95 -13.31
CA GLY A 39 2.45 11.40 -13.53
C GLY A 39 1.57 11.95 -14.66
N ALA A 40 0.80 11.11 -15.35
CA ALA A 40 -0.21 11.58 -16.29
C ALA A 40 -1.40 12.22 -15.55
N GLU A 41 -1.90 13.36 -16.05
CA GLU A 41 -3.09 14.03 -15.49
C GLU A 41 -4.39 13.29 -15.83
N ASP A 42 -4.46 12.70 -17.04
CA ASP A 42 -5.59 11.89 -17.49
C ASP A 42 -5.08 10.68 -18.27
N VAL A 43 -5.72 9.53 -18.02
CA VAL A 43 -5.38 8.24 -18.63
C VAL A 43 -6.64 7.61 -19.18
N PRO A 44 -6.93 7.82 -20.48
CA PRO A 44 -8.09 7.23 -21.13
C PRO A 44 -8.09 5.70 -21.05
N LEU A 45 -9.27 5.11 -20.81
CA LEU A 45 -9.43 3.66 -20.66
C LEU A 45 -8.94 2.89 -21.90
N ASP A 46 -9.18 3.41 -23.10
CA ASP A 46 -8.72 2.82 -24.36
C ASP A 46 -7.19 2.74 -24.43
N ARG A 47 -6.47 3.72 -23.88
CA ARG A 47 -5.00 3.70 -23.77
C ARG A 47 -4.53 2.58 -22.84
N VAL A 48 -5.19 2.40 -21.70
CA VAL A 48 -4.90 1.29 -20.77
C VAL A 48 -5.15 -0.06 -21.43
N LEU A 49 -6.29 -0.21 -22.10
CA LEU A 49 -6.64 -1.45 -22.80
C LEU A 49 -5.65 -1.76 -23.92
N GLN A 50 -5.24 -0.75 -24.70
CA GLN A 50 -4.24 -0.92 -25.76
C GLN A 50 -2.87 -1.35 -25.20
N HIS A 51 -2.45 -0.76 -24.07
CA HIS A 51 -1.22 -1.18 -23.40
C HIS A 51 -1.30 -2.64 -22.96
N LEU A 52 -2.38 -3.02 -22.27
CA LEU A 52 -2.61 -4.39 -21.81
C LEU A 52 -2.67 -5.41 -22.95
N SER A 53 -3.40 -5.11 -24.04
CA SER A 53 -3.41 -5.96 -25.23
C SER A 53 -2.03 -6.10 -25.87
N GLY A 54 -1.20 -5.06 -25.76
CA GLY A 54 0.19 -5.08 -26.18
C GLY A 54 1.08 -6.04 -25.39
N LEU A 55 0.80 -6.25 -24.10
CA LEU A 55 1.56 -7.17 -23.25
C LEU A 55 1.30 -8.64 -23.61
N GLU A 56 0.18 -8.93 -24.27
CA GLU A 56 -0.16 -10.28 -24.76
C GLU A 56 0.42 -10.57 -26.15
N ASP A 57 0.98 -9.56 -26.82
CA ASP A 57 1.54 -9.69 -28.16
C ASP A 57 3.01 -10.19 -28.12
N GLU A 58 3.17 -11.50 -28.30
CA GLU A 58 4.47 -12.18 -28.35
C GLU A 58 5.41 -11.65 -29.48
N THR A 59 4.88 -10.87 -30.44
CA THR A 59 5.67 -10.28 -31.54
C THR A 59 6.27 -8.92 -31.21
N ARG A 60 5.86 -8.25 -30.13
CA ARG A 60 6.38 -6.93 -29.71
C ARG A 60 7.81 -6.95 -29.16
N GLY A 61 8.44 -8.11 -29.07
CA GLY A 61 9.77 -8.29 -28.48
C GLY A 61 9.77 -8.19 -26.96
N ASP A 62 10.96 -8.14 -26.36
CA ASP A 62 11.20 -8.25 -24.92
C ASP A 62 10.88 -6.93 -24.17
N GLY A 63 9.66 -6.40 -24.30
CA GLY A 63 9.20 -5.24 -23.54
C GLY A 63 9.11 -5.55 -22.05
N ILE A 64 10.26 -5.60 -21.35
CA ILE A 64 10.34 -5.93 -19.93
C ILE A 64 9.80 -4.74 -19.14
N LEU A 65 8.61 -4.89 -18.57
CA LEU A 65 8.10 -3.96 -17.57
C LEU A 65 8.97 -4.06 -16.31
N GLN A 66 9.57 -2.94 -15.93
CA GLN A 66 10.38 -2.85 -14.72
C GLN A 66 9.53 -2.36 -13.55
N TYR A 67 9.74 -2.96 -12.39
CA TYR A 67 9.11 -2.51 -11.16
C TYR A 67 9.78 -1.24 -10.60
N SER A 68 9.04 -0.47 -9.80
CA SER A 68 9.46 0.78 -9.17
C SER A 68 9.96 0.60 -7.72
N ASP A 69 10.01 1.68 -6.95
CA ASP A 69 10.26 1.65 -5.52
C ASP A 69 9.16 0.93 -4.72
N ASP A 70 7.92 0.83 -5.24
CA ASP A 70 6.81 0.08 -4.64
C ASP A 70 7.21 -1.38 -4.39
N THR A 71 7.57 -2.10 -5.46
CA THR A 71 8.02 -3.50 -5.35
C THR A 71 9.37 -3.60 -4.65
N ALA A 72 10.32 -2.69 -4.89
CA ALA A 72 11.62 -2.74 -4.25
C ALA A 72 11.49 -2.70 -2.72
N MET A 73 10.70 -1.76 -2.21
CA MET A 73 10.46 -1.59 -0.77
C MET A 73 9.56 -2.70 -0.21
N MET A 74 8.55 -3.17 -0.95
CA MET A 74 7.74 -4.34 -0.53
C MET A 74 8.63 -5.58 -0.34
N ARG A 75 9.59 -5.82 -1.25
CA ARG A 75 10.54 -6.94 -1.13
C ARG A 75 11.40 -6.82 0.14
N CYS A 76 11.84 -5.62 0.50
CA CYS A 76 12.55 -5.41 1.77
C CYS A 76 11.68 -5.76 2.98
N VAL A 77 10.41 -5.35 3.00
CA VAL A 77 9.48 -5.70 4.09
C VAL A 77 9.34 -7.22 4.20
N ALA A 78 9.04 -7.88 3.08
CA ALA A 78 8.87 -9.34 3.05
C ALA A 78 10.16 -10.08 3.48
N GLN A 79 11.31 -9.65 2.98
CA GLN A 79 12.60 -10.26 3.30
C GLN A 79 12.96 -10.09 4.78
N SER A 80 12.76 -8.90 5.34
CA SER A 80 13.02 -8.64 6.76
C SER A 80 12.13 -9.50 7.65
N LEU A 81 10.82 -9.57 7.36
CA LEU A 81 9.88 -10.43 8.10
C LEU A 81 10.29 -11.92 8.07
N LEU A 82 10.77 -12.41 6.93
CA LEU A 82 11.26 -13.79 6.78
C LEU A 82 12.59 -14.02 7.51
N THR A 83 13.56 -13.12 7.35
CA THR A 83 14.89 -13.24 7.97
C THR A 83 14.82 -13.18 9.49
N ARG A 84 13.92 -12.36 10.02
CA ARG A 84 13.76 -12.14 11.46
C ARG A 84 12.69 -13.03 12.08
N MET A 85 11.95 -13.80 11.27
CA MET A 85 10.81 -14.62 11.68
C MET A 85 9.79 -13.83 12.52
N GLY A 86 9.59 -12.55 12.16
CA GLY A 86 8.86 -11.57 12.95
C GLY A 86 9.18 -10.14 12.51
N PHE A 87 8.69 -9.16 13.26
CA PHE A 87 8.96 -7.75 12.98
C PHE A 87 10.17 -7.25 13.76
N ASP A 88 11.11 -6.62 13.06
CA ASP A 88 12.31 -5.98 13.61
C ASP A 88 12.55 -4.67 12.83
N GLU A 89 12.29 -3.54 13.48
CA GLU A 89 12.38 -2.22 12.85
C GLU A 89 13.80 -1.86 12.42
N GLN A 90 14.82 -2.36 13.13
CA GLN A 90 16.22 -2.06 12.83
C GLN A 90 16.66 -2.80 11.56
N ASP A 91 16.32 -4.09 11.47
CA ASP A 91 16.60 -4.91 10.28
C ASP A 91 15.87 -4.37 9.04
N MET A 92 14.59 -4.00 9.20
CA MET A 92 13.78 -3.45 8.11
C MET A 92 14.32 -2.10 7.62
N ALA A 93 14.68 -1.20 8.54
CA ALA A 93 15.26 0.10 8.21
C ALA A 93 16.60 -0.03 7.44
N ARG A 94 17.47 -0.94 7.89
CA ARG A 94 18.74 -1.25 7.20
C ARG A 94 18.50 -1.85 5.83
N SER A 95 17.48 -2.71 5.70
CA SER A 95 17.09 -3.31 4.41
C SER A 95 16.64 -2.23 3.41
N PHE A 96 15.85 -1.25 3.83
CA PHE A 96 15.45 -0.12 2.97
C PHE A 96 16.66 0.72 2.53
N ALA A 97 17.56 1.06 3.46
CA ALA A 97 18.76 1.82 3.14
C ALA A 97 19.67 1.08 2.14
N LYS A 98 19.83 -0.24 2.33
CA LYS A 98 20.61 -1.10 1.46
C LYS A 98 20.02 -1.20 0.05
N GLU A 99 18.70 -1.42 -0.05
CA GLU A 99 18.02 -1.50 -1.35
C GLU A 99 18.17 -0.19 -2.13
N TYR A 100 17.94 0.95 -1.49
CA TYR A 100 18.14 2.26 -2.11
C TYR A 100 19.59 2.48 -2.56
N SER A 101 20.57 2.08 -1.75
CA SER A 101 21.98 2.21 -2.12
C SER A 101 22.37 1.36 -3.33
N LEU A 102 21.73 0.20 -3.52
CA LEU A 102 22.00 -0.71 -4.63
C LEU A 102 21.27 -0.30 -5.92
N ALA A 103 20.04 0.21 -5.80
CA ALA A 103 19.20 0.56 -6.93
C ALA A 103 18.50 1.92 -6.72
N PRO A 104 19.24 3.05 -6.69
CA PRO A 104 18.67 4.37 -6.36
C PRO A 104 17.72 4.92 -7.43
N GLY A 105 17.79 4.40 -8.67
CA GLY A 105 17.01 4.85 -9.83
C GLY A 105 15.64 4.18 -9.99
N ARG A 106 15.02 3.71 -8.89
CA ARG A 106 13.73 2.97 -8.94
C ARG A 106 12.47 3.84 -8.87
N GLY A 107 12.60 5.16 -8.76
CA GLY A 107 11.43 6.07 -8.68
C GLY A 107 11.18 6.70 -7.32
N TYR A 108 12.03 6.43 -6.31
CA TYR A 108 11.87 6.96 -4.96
C TYR A 108 11.58 8.46 -4.89
N GLY A 109 10.51 8.81 -4.18
CA GLY A 109 10.15 10.21 -3.92
C GLY A 109 11.29 11.02 -3.26
N ALA A 110 11.45 12.28 -3.68
CA ALA A 110 12.57 13.14 -3.26
C ALA A 110 12.70 13.28 -1.73
N GLY A 111 11.58 13.31 -1.00
CA GLY A 111 11.57 13.34 0.46
C GLY A 111 12.16 12.07 1.08
N VAL A 112 11.68 10.89 0.66
CA VAL A 112 12.08 9.60 1.26
C VAL A 112 13.54 9.28 1.01
N VAL A 113 14.12 9.72 -0.12
CA VAL A 113 15.56 9.58 -0.40
C VAL A 113 16.44 10.11 0.74
N GLN A 114 16.07 11.24 1.36
CA GLN A 114 16.84 11.79 2.49
C GLN A 114 16.78 10.88 3.73
N VAL A 115 15.64 10.21 3.96
CA VAL A 115 15.47 9.25 5.04
C VAL A 115 16.33 8.01 4.77
N LEU A 116 16.24 7.43 3.57
CA LEU A 116 16.96 6.21 3.20
C LEU A 116 18.48 6.39 3.33
N ARG A 117 18.99 7.57 2.95
CA ARG A 117 20.41 7.91 3.15
C ARG A 117 20.80 8.00 4.63
N LYS A 118 19.94 8.57 5.48
CA LYS A 118 20.20 8.64 6.93
C LYS A 118 20.12 7.27 7.60
N LEU A 119 19.20 6.42 7.16
CA LEU A 119 19.06 5.03 7.65
C LEU A 119 20.31 4.18 7.34
N ALA A 120 21.12 4.56 6.34
CA ALA A 120 22.39 3.90 6.03
C ALA A 120 23.50 4.21 7.05
N SER A 121 23.32 5.22 7.93
CA SER A 121 24.34 5.59 8.91
C SER A 121 24.48 4.50 9.98
N PRO A 122 25.68 3.93 10.18
CA PRO A 122 25.90 2.93 11.22
C PRO A 122 25.85 3.51 12.64
N GLN A 123 25.87 4.84 12.78
CA GLN A 123 25.73 5.53 14.07
C GLN A 123 24.28 5.84 14.43
N LEU A 124 23.32 5.57 13.54
CA LEU A 124 21.91 5.83 13.81
C LEU A 124 21.36 4.77 14.78
N SER A 125 21.06 5.19 16.01
CA SER A 125 20.40 4.32 17.01
C SER A 125 18.87 4.34 16.89
N ASP A 126 18.29 5.51 16.62
CA ASP A 126 16.85 5.70 16.44
C ASP A 126 16.50 5.75 14.95
N VAL A 127 16.03 4.60 14.43
CA VAL A 127 15.64 4.43 13.02
C VAL A 127 14.39 5.21 12.62
N PHE A 128 13.62 5.72 13.57
CA PHE A 128 12.43 6.53 13.27
C PHE A 128 12.76 8.04 13.20
N GLN A 129 13.88 8.46 13.77
CA GLN A 129 14.29 9.86 13.80
C GLN A 129 14.36 10.50 12.40
N PRO A 130 14.93 9.85 11.36
CA PRO A 130 15.01 10.46 10.04
C PRO A 130 13.65 10.80 9.45
N ALA A 131 12.65 9.91 9.61
CA ALA A 131 11.29 10.13 9.14
C ALA A 131 10.63 11.28 9.91
N ARG A 132 10.73 11.30 11.25
CA ARG A 132 10.22 12.41 12.08
C ARG A 132 10.81 13.76 11.71
N ALA A 133 12.05 13.82 11.24
CA ALA A 133 12.69 15.06 10.82
C ALA A 133 12.20 15.62 9.48
N GLN A 134 11.44 14.86 8.68
CA GLN A 134 10.93 15.35 7.40
C GLN A 134 9.87 16.45 7.57
N PHE A 135 9.73 17.31 6.56
CA PHE A 135 8.69 18.33 6.46
C PHE A 135 8.59 19.22 7.70
N GLY A 136 9.74 19.66 8.22
CA GLY A 136 9.80 20.53 9.40
C GLY A 136 9.32 19.87 10.69
N GLY A 137 9.44 18.54 10.80
CA GLY A 137 8.99 17.79 11.98
C GLY A 137 7.61 17.15 11.84
N ARG A 138 6.87 17.46 10.76
CA ARG A 138 5.51 16.94 10.53
C ARG A 138 5.48 15.51 9.99
N GLY A 139 6.57 15.07 9.35
CA GLY A 139 6.61 13.78 8.68
C GLY A 139 5.89 13.74 7.33
N SER A 140 6.23 12.74 6.51
CA SER A 140 5.54 12.50 5.24
C SER A 140 4.15 11.91 5.48
N PHE A 141 3.15 12.47 4.81
CA PHE A 141 1.81 11.89 4.65
C PHE A 141 1.63 11.10 3.34
N GLY A 142 2.70 10.91 2.56
CA GLY A 142 2.66 10.18 1.29
C GLY A 142 2.26 8.70 1.45
N ASN A 143 1.90 8.07 0.33
CA ASN A 143 1.41 6.69 0.27
C ASN A 143 2.53 5.63 0.38
N GLY A 144 3.80 6.03 0.43
CA GLY A 144 4.92 5.07 0.32
C GLY A 144 5.03 4.08 1.49
N GLY A 145 4.39 4.35 2.62
CA GLY A 145 4.17 3.36 3.68
C GLY A 145 3.15 2.29 3.28
N ALA A 146 2.08 2.69 2.59
CA ALA A 146 0.98 1.84 2.16
C ALA A 146 1.34 0.96 0.96
N MET A 147 2.07 1.49 -0.03
CA MET A 147 2.47 0.72 -1.22
C MET A 147 3.24 -0.59 -0.90
N ARG A 148 3.88 -0.63 0.27
CA ARG A 148 4.69 -1.77 0.75
C ARG A 148 4.07 -2.51 1.94
N ALA A 149 2.80 -2.27 2.27
CA ALA A 149 2.19 -2.76 3.51
C ALA A 149 1.65 -4.21 3.43
N ALA A 150 1.43 -4.74 2.22
CA ALA A 150 0.83 -6.07 2.03
C ALA A 150 1.53 -7.21 2.79
N PRO A 151 2.88 -7.29 2.87
CA PRO A 151 3.55 -8.38 3.60
C PRO A 151 3.21 -8.45 5.08
N PHE A 152 2.84 -7.34 5.74
CA PHE A 152 2.40 -7.38 7.15
C PHE A 152 1.10 -8.18 7.29
N ALA A 153 0.15 -7.99 6.38
CA ALA A 153 -1.12 -8.73 6.37
C ALA A 153 -0.93 -10.23 6.11
N LEU A 154 0.10 -10.58 5.34
CA LEU A 154 0.44 -11.97 5.02
C LEU A 154 1.21 -12.66 6.15
N ALA A 155 2.08 -11.93 6.87
CA ALA A 155 2.90 -12.49 7.93
C ALA A 155 2.13 -12.69 9.25
N PHE A 156 1.18 -11.81 9.57
CA PHE A 156 0.49 -11.80 10.86
C PHE A 156 -0.97 -12.27 10.76
N ARG A 157 -1.35 -13.25 11.58
CA ARG A 157 -2.73 -13.78 11.64
C ARG A 157 -3.67 -12.91 12.46
N ASN A 158 -3.15 -12.21 13.48
CA ASN A 158 -3.93 -11.35 14.35
C ASN A 158 -4.00 -9.94 13.76
N ILE A 159 -5.21 -9.40 13.61
CA ILE A 159 -5.45 -8.05 13.09
C ILE A 159 -4.73 -6.98 13.93
N ALA A 160 -4.59 -7.17 15.24
CA ALA A 160 -3.87 -6.26 16.12
C ALA A 160 -2.37 -6.19 15.77
N ASP A 161 -1.76 -7.33 15.41
CA ASP A 161 -0.37 -7.38 14.95
C ASP A 161 -0.21 -6.79 13.56
N VAL A 162 -1.16 -7.03 12.64
CA VAL A 162 -1.18 -6.38 11.32
C VAL A 162 -1.17 -4.86 11.49
N ARG A 163 -2.08 -4.32 12.31
CA ARG A 163 -2.17 -2.89 12.62
C ARG A 163 -0.86 -2.35 13.22
N ARG A 164 -0.33 -3.02 14.25
CA ARG A 164 0.90 -2.60 14.93
C ARG A 164 2.09 -2.60 13.99
N CYS A 165 2.35 -3.71 13.29
CA CYS A 165 3.51 -3.86 12.43
C CYS A 165 3.44 -2.97 11.19
N ALA A 166 2.25 -2.81 10.57
CA ALA A 166 2.08 -1.90 9.44
C ALA A 166 2.32 -0.45 9.86
N ARG A 167 1.80 -0.01 11.02
CA ARG A 167 2.06 1.32 11.57
C ARG A 167 3.55 1.56 11.79
N VAL A 168 4.20 0.69 12.58
CA VAL A 168 5.61 0.87 12.93
C VAL A 168 6.52 0.75 11.69
N GLY A 169 6.24 -0.18 10.78
CA GLY A 169 6.98 -0.30 9.52
C GLY A 169 6.81 0.90 8.57
N ALA A 170 5.64 1.54 8.57
CA ALA A 170 5.43 2.78 7.84
C ALA A 170 6.19 3.96 8.46
N MET A 171 6.21 4.06 9.79
CA MET A 171 6.91 5.12 10.55
C MET A 171 8.42 5.20 10.29
N LEU A 172 9.03 4.14 9.74
CA LEU A 172 10.43 4.17 9.28
C LEU A 172 10.68 5.21 8.17
N THR A 173 9.64 5.62 7.42
CA THR A 173 9.76 6.68 6.40
C THR A 173 8.61 7.68 6.39
N HIS A 174 7.45 7.35 6.98
CA HIS A 174 6.23 8.16 7.00
C HIS A 174 5.77 8.32 8.44
N SER A 175 6.19 9.40 9.09
CA SER A 175 5.92 9.68 10.51
C SER A 175 4.68 10.55 10.75
N SER A 176 4.04 11.09 9.69
CA SER A 176 2.70 11.68 9.83
C SER A 176 1.68 10.57 9.93
N SER A 177 0.66 10.78 10.77
CA SER A 177 -0.45 9.86 10.96
C SER A 177 -1.23 9.56 9.70
N LEU A 178 -1.35 10.51 8.77
CA LEU A 178 -1.93 10.21 7.47
C LEU A 178 -1.10 9.15 6.73
N GLY A 179 0.22 9.29 6.72
CA GLY A 179 1.11 8.33 6.06
C GLY A 179 1.06 6.93 6.69
N TYR A 180 1.18 6.82 8.02
CA TYR A 180 1.16 5.51 8.67
C TYR A 180 -0.24 4.91 8.84
N ASN A 181 -1.31 5.70 8.98
CA ASN A 181 -2.67 5.17 9.03
C ASN A 181 -3.15 4.71 7.65
N GLY A 182 -2.70 5.35 6.56
CA GLY A 182 -2.91 4.82 5.20
C GLY A 182 -2.26 3.44 5.01
N ALA A 183 -1.06 3.24 5.58
CA ALA A 183 -0.40 1.93 5.55
C ALA A 183 -1.15 0.87 6.36
N VAL A 184 -1.69 1.26 7.52
CA VAL A 184 -2.56 0.40 8.33
C VAL A 184 -3.82 0.03 7.54
N LEU A 185 -4.53 1.00 6.96
CA LEU A 185 -5.72 0.76 6.15
C LEU A 185 -5.44 -0.24 5.02
N GLN A 186 -4.36 -0.03 4.27
CA GLN A 186 -3.97 -0.93 3.19
C GLN A 186 -3.68 -2.35 3.69
N ALA A 187 -2.94 -2.50 4.80
CA ALA A 187 -2.67 -3.80 5.39
C ALA A 187 -3.94 -4.49 5.89
N LEU A 188 -4.88 -3.75 6.50
CA LEU A 188 -6.17 -4.27 6.93
C LEU A 188 -7.02 -4.72 5.73
N ALA A 189 -7.06 -3.94 4.65
CA ALA A 189 -7.76 -4.30 3.43
C ALA A 189 -7.24 -5.62 2.84
N VAL A 190 -5.92 -5.80 2.79
CA VAL A 190 -5.31 -7.08 2.37
C VAL A 190 -5.69 -8.19 3.35
N HIS A 191 -5.57 -7.96 4.66
CA HIS A 191 -5.85 -8.96 5.68
C HIS A 191 -7.30 -9.49 5.62
N LEU A 192 -8.29 -8.60 5.49
CA LEU A 192 -9.69 -8.99 5.35
C LEU A 192 -9.96 -9.70 4.01
N SER A 193 -9.31 -9.25 2.93
CA SER A 193 -9.41 -9.92 1.61
C SER A 193 -8.91 -11.35 1.64
N MET A 194 -7.85 -11.63 2.43
CA MET A 194 -7.31 -12.97 2.63
C MET A 194 -8.29 -13.91 3.36
N GLN A 195 -9.18 -13.36 4.19
CA GLN A 195 -10.23 -14.11 4.88
C GLN A 195 -11.49 -14.35 4.02
N GLY A 196 -11.51 -13.83 2.79
CA GLY A 196 -12.65 -13.95 1.87
C GLY A 196 -13.76 -12.91 2.11
N ASP A 197 -13.52 -11.88 2.92
CA ASP A 197 -14.53 -10.86 3.24
C ASP A 197 -14.97 -10.05 2.01
N LEU A 198 -14.17 -10.00 0.94
CA LEU A 198 -14.57 -9.36 -0.34
C LEU A 198 -15.80 -10.00 -0.99
N ALA A 199 -16.18 -11.23 -0.62
CA ALA A 199 -17.43 -11.84 -1.06
C ALA A 199 -18.67 -11.08 -0.53
N LEU A 200 -18.50 -10.24 0.50
CA LEU A 200 -19.53 -9.40 1.08
C LEU A 200 -19.00 -7.95 1.17
N PRO A 201 -18.99 -7.18 0.05
CA PRO A 201 -18.37 -5.86 0.00
C PRO A 201 -18.86 -4.89 1.09
N GLN A 202 -20.15 -4.93 1.43
CA GLN A 202 -20.74 -4.13 2.51
C GLN A 202 -20.19 -4.48 3.91
N LYS A 203 -19.91 -5.77 4.15
CA LYS A 203 -19.27 -6.24 5.38
C LYS A 203 -17.80 -5.86 5.41
N PHE A 204 -17.12 -5.98 4.27
CA PHE A 204 -15.71 -5.59 4.12
C PHE A 204 -15.50 -4.12 4.48
N ILE A 205 -16.27 -3.22 3.86
CA ILE A 205 -16.11 -1.78 4.12
C ILE A 205 -16.52 -1.39 5.54
N SER A 206 -17.59 -1.99 6.09
CA SER A 206 -18.02 -1.73 7.47
C SER A 206 -16.97 -2.19 8.50
N LYS A 207 -16.28 -3.31 8.24
CA LYS A 207 -15.15 -3.75 9.07
C LYS A 207 -13.96 -2.79 8.98
N LEU A 208 -13.62 -2.30 7.78
CA LEU A 208 -12.55 -1.31 7.62
C LEU A 208 -12.87 -0.02 8.36
N ILE A 209 -14.10 0.49 8.28
CA ILE A 209 -14.54 1.67 9.04
C ILE A 209 -14.34 1.44 10.53
N SER A 210 -14.84 0.32 11.05
CA SER A 210 -14.73 -0.02 12.47
C SER A 210 -13.28 -0.11 12.97
N GLU A 211 -12.39 -0.72 12.19
CA GLU A 211 -10.96 -0.78 12.54
C GLU A 211 -10.27 0.59 12.42
N MET A 212 -10.65 1.40 11.43
CA MET A 212 -10.09 2.73 11.23
C MET A 212 -10.55 3.73 12.30
N GLU A 213 -11.77 3.60 12.82
CA GLU A 213 -12.22 4.39 13.97
C GLU A 213 -11.30 4.18 15.18
N GLU A 214 -10.91 2.93 15.46
CA GLU A 214 -9.96 2.63 16.54
C GLU A 214 -8.54 3.17 16.24
N VAL A 215 -8.16 3.22 14.97
CA VAL A 215 -6.85 3.72 14.51
C VAL A 215 -6.77 5.25 14.59
N GLU A 216 -7.84 5.96 14.25
CA GLU A 216 -7.89 7.42 14.13
C GLU A 216 -8.30 8.13 15.43
N LYS A 217 -8.78 7.39 16.45
CA LYS A 217 -9.01 7.93 17.82
C LYS A 217 -7.74 8.46 18.51
N ASP A 218 -6.56 8.06 18.03
CA ASP A 218 -5.26 8.51 18.53
C ASP A 218 -5.15 10.06 18.49
N GLU A 219 -4.59 10.65 19.55
CA GLU A 219 -4.49 12.13 19.66
C GLU A 219 -3.59 12.73 18.57
N THR A 220 -2.51 12.02 18.18
CA THR A 220 -1.62 12.46 17.11
C THR A 220 -2.35 12.47 15.77
N ALA A 221 -3.16 11.44 15.51
CA ALA A 221 -3.97 11.35 14.29
C ALA A 221 -4.93 12.55 14.16
N ARG A 222 -5.66 12.87 15.23
CA ARG A 222 -6.58 14.02 15.24
C ARG A 222 -5.85 15.35 15.12
N SER A 223 -4.69 15.49 15.74
CA SER A 223 -3.86 16.69 15.64
C SER A 223 -3.37 16.93 14.21
N ASP A 224 -2.81 15.91 13.56
CA ASP A 224 -2.33 16.00 12.18
C ASP A 224 -3.46 16.33 11.20
N ALA A 225 -4.61 15.67 11.35
CA ALA A 225 -5.79 15.93 10.53
C ALA A 225 -6.25 17.39 10.65
N LYS A 226 -6.30 17.92 11.88
CA LYS A 226 -6.64 19.32 12.15
C LYS A 226 -5.64 20.30 11.52
N VAL A 227 -4.34 20.01 11.60
CA VAL A 227 -3.28 20.86 10.99
C VAL A 227 -3.45 20.97 9.47
N LEU A 228 -3.96 19.92 8.83
CA LEU A 228 -4.22 19.87 7.39
C LEU A 228 -5.66 20.24 7.00
N ASN A 229 -6.46 20.72 7.95
CA ASN A 229 -7.87 21.09 7.76
C ASN A 229 -8.71 19.94 7.15
N LEU A 230 -8.47 18.71 7.60
CA LEU A 230 -9.23 17.52 7.23
C LEU A 230 -10.31 17.21 8.28
N ALA A 231 -11.19 16.25 7.97
CA ALA A 231 -12.13 15.69 8.93
C ALA A 231 -11.38 15.10 10.16
N GLU A 232 -12.06 14.99 11.32
CA GLU A 232 -11.42 14.44 12.53
C GLU A 232 -10.89 13.02 12.32
N PHE A 233 -11.62 12.20 11.55
CA PHE A 233 -11.23 10.85 11.10
C PHE A 233 -11.19 10.82 9.55
N PRO A 234 -10.09 11.28 8.91
CA PRO A 234 -10.00 11.41 7.46
C PRO A 234 -10.26 10.11 6.68
N TYR A 235 -9.72 8.98 7.15
CA TYR A 235 -9.92 7.70 6.48
C TYR A 235 -11.34 7.17 6.68
N CYS A 236 -11.89 7.24 7.88
CA CYS A 236 -13.30 6.90 8.12
C CYS A 236 -14.24 7.74 7.26
N ALA A 237 -14.04 9.05 7.16
CA ALA A 237 -14.86 9.92 6.33
C ALA A 237 -14.86 9.49 4.85
N ARG A 238 -13.69 9.15 4.29
CA ARG A 238 -13.58 8.63 2.92
C ARG A 238 -14.22 7.26 2.76
N LEU A 239 -14.02 6.35 3.73
CA LEU A 239 -14.64 5.02 3.70
C LEU A 239 -16.16 5.08 3.80
N HIS A 240 -16.71 6.00 4.61
CA HIS A 240 -18.15 6.26 4.63
C HIS A 240 -18.65 6.75 3.27
N ARG A 241 -17.90 7.65 2.60
CA ARG A 241 -18.28 8.10 1.27
C ARG A 241 -18.29 6.97 0.24
N VAL A 242 -17.27 6.10 0.26
CA VAL A 242 -17.26 4.89 -0.58
C VAL A 242 -18.48 4.01 -0.29
N LYS A 243 -18.82 3.81 0.99
CA LYS A 243 -19.98 3.00 1.39
C LYS A 243 -21.29 3.58 0.87
N GLU A 244 -21.48 4.89 0.97
CA GLU A 244 -22.66 5.58 0.44
C GLU A 244 -22.80 5.39 -1.08
N LEU A 245 -21.70 5.56 -1.83
CA LEU A 245 -21.69 5.35 -3.28
C LEU A 245 -22.05 3.90 -3.65
N MET A 246 -21.59 2.91 -2.87
CA MET A 246 -21.94 1.50 -3.07
C MET A 246 -23.41 1.16 -2.81
N GLU A 247 -24.16 2.02 -2.11
CA GLU A 247 -25.59 1.85 -1.82
C GLU A 247 -26.48 2.48 -2.90
N GLN A 248 -25.91 3.29 -3.80
CA GLN A 248 -26.65 3.90 -4.89
C GLN A 248 -26.92 2.90 -6.03
N ASN A 249 -28.07 3.05 -6.71
CA ASN A 249 -28.43 2.22 -7.86
C ASN A 249 -27.55 2.50 -9.10
N SER A 250 -26.99 3.70 -9.21
CA SER A 250 -26.11 4.14 -10.28
C SER A 250 -25.26 5.30 -9.79
N VAL A 251 -23.95 5.27 -10.10
CA VAL A 251 -23.00 6.33 -9.78
C VAL A 251 -22.25 6.70 -11.07
N SER A 252 -22.09 7.99 -11.36
CA SER A 252 -21.32 8.43 -12.53
C SER A 252 -19.81 8.44 -12.24
N ILE A 253 -18.98 8.37 -13.29
CA ILE A 253 -17.52 8.45 -13.14
C ILE A 253 -17.13 9.80 -12.55
N GLU A 254 -17.79 10.87 -12.99
CA GLU A 254 -17.56 12.24 -12.53
C GLU A 254 -17.89 12.40 -11.04
N GLU A 255 -18.96 11.74 -10.56
CA GLU A 255 -19.28 11.71 -9.13
C GLU A 255 -18.21 10.98 -8.33
N VAL A 256 -17.75 9.81 -8.80
CA VAL A 256 -16.66 9.06 -8.15
C VAL A 256 -15.39 9.90 -8.05
N ILE A 257 -14.96 10.52 -9.15
CA ILE A 257 -13.76 11.38 -9.19
C ILE A 257 -13.93 12.58 -8.26
N SER A 258 -15.08 13.26 -8.33
CA SER A 258 -15.33 14.44 -7.49
C SER A 258 -15.30 14.12 -5.99
N GLU A 259 -15.75 12.94 -5.60
CA GLU A 259 -15.95 12.56 -4.19
C GLU A 259 -14.75 11.81 -3.59
N LEU A 260 -14.03 11.03 -4.41
CA LEU A 260 -12.95 10.16 -3.95
C LEU A 260 -11.56 10.59 -4.43
N GLY A 261 -11.47 11.42 -5.46
CA GLY A 261 -10.22 11.78 -6.15
C GLY A 261 -9.95 10.83 -7.29
#